data_AF-A0A4Z2BZM7-F1
#
_entry.id   AF-A0A4Z2BZM7-F1
#
_cell.length_a   1.000
_cell.length_b   1.000
_cell.length_c   1.000
_cell.angle_alpha   90.00
_cell.angle_beta   90.00
_cell.angle_gamma   90.00
#
_symmetry.space_group_name_H-M   'P 1'
#
loop_
_entity.id
_entity.type
_entity.pdbx_description
1 polymer ?
#
loop_
_entity_poly.entity_id
_entity_poly.type
_entity_poly.pdbx_seq_one_letter_code
_entity_poly.pdbx_strand_id
1 'polypeptide(L)'
;MPVFPSISGHEISSGVIVMLLQYGTRKIDFLGKDRAEKEWAKAWKSNFLHPVLYYYQTLPTKKDMKFRPKGWPLPKPKAIHHIIENFFTEWHAPKIHIQPLRRFLEHCMQTDLRAFYAESCFSSSLTHCKPPLFCQEGYLKHHGVTRRIQPWRDSYDPVIMTFKQGASQDASEADSTFSKYLAQAGMLFSSGLKLEL
;
A
#
# COMPACT_ATOMS: atom_id res chain seq x y z
N MET A 1 7.65 -17.71 -9.35
CA MET A 1 8.64 -16.76 -9.91
C MET A 1 8.57 -16.69 -11.43
N PRO A 2 8.75 -17.77 -12.22
CA PRO A 2 8.74 -17.64 -13.69
C PRO A 2 7.37 -17.26 -14.30
N VAL A 3 6.28 -17.47 -13.56
CA VAL A 3 4.91 -17.03 -13.95
C VAL A 3 4.54 -15.66 -13.37
N PHE A 4 5.49 -14.97 -12.73
CA PHE A 4 5.20 -13.71 -12.06
C PHE A 4 4.67 -12.62 -13.01
N PRO A 5 5.27 -12.37 -14.20
CA PRO A 5 4.76 -11.34 -15.11
C PRO A 5 3.32 -11.61 -15.56
N SER A 6 2.97 -12.88 -15.82
CA SER A 6 1.60 -13.25 -16.20
C SER A 6 0.56 -13.03 -15.10
N ILE A 7 0.97 -13.10 -13.83
CA ILE A 7 0.05 -12.93 -12.69
C ILE A 7 0.01 -11.46 -12.24
N SER A 8 1.16 -10.78 -12.22
CA SER A 8 1.26 -9.39 -11.80
C SER A 8 0.80 -8.42 -12.88
N GLY A 9 0.84 -8.81 -14.16
CA GLY A 9 0.64 -7.92 -15.30
C GLY A 9 1.81 -6.95 -15.51
N HIS A 10 2.94 -7.17 -14.84
CA HIS A 10 4.11 -6.28 -14.91
C HIS A 10 5.32 -7.05 -15.44
N GLU A 11 5.86 -6.55 -16.56
CA GLU A 11 7.16 -6.98 -17.08
C GLU A 11 8.28 -6.48 -16.16
N ILE A 12 9.34 -7.28 -16.02
CA ILE A 12 10.44 -6.97 -15.10
C ILE A 12 11.66 -6.55 -15.91
N SER A 13 11.91 -5.24 -15.93
CA SER A 13 13.09 -4.63 -16.56
C SER A 13 14.25 -4.39 -15.60
N SER A 14 13.96 -4.14 -14.31
CA SER A 14 14.91 -3.53 -13.37
C SER A 14 15.19 -4.37 -12.12
N GLY A 15 14.92 -5.68 -12.20
CA GLY A 15 15.03 -6.62 -11.07
C GLY A 15 13.81 -6.61 -10.15
N VAL A 16 13.84 -7.50 -9.17
CA VAL A 16 12.73 -7.76 -8.23
C VAL A 16 13.27 -7.91 -6.81
N ILE A 17 12.58 -7.25 -5.87
CA ILE A 17 12.72 -7.49 -4.43
C ILE A 17 11.54 -8.36 -3.99
N VAL A 18 11.84 -9.49 -3.35
CA VAL A 18 10.85 -10.39 -2.77
C VAL A 18 10.97 -10.32 -1.26
N MET A 19 9.90 -9.88 -0.59
CA MET A 19 9.77 -10.00 0.86
C MET A 19 9.22 -11.40 1.19
N LEU A 20 9.98 -12.15 1.98
CA LEU A 20 9.58 -13.42 2.54
C LEU A 20 9.46 -13.29 4.06
N LEU A 21 8.34 -13.77 4.59
CA LEU A 21 8.17 -13.97 6.03
C LEU A 21 8.62 -15.39 6.35
N GLN A 22 9.73 -15.52 7.08
CA GLN A 22 10.34 -16.81 7.41
C GLN A 22 10.21 -17.12 8.90
N TYR A 23 10.10 -18.40 9.22
CA TYR A 23 10.32 -18.85 10.58
C TYR A 23 11.81 -18.88 10.90
N GLY A 24 12.15 -18.69 12.17
CA GLY A 24 13.52 -18.89 12.66
C GLY A 24 14.06 -20.27 12.26
N THR A 25 15.38 -20.39 12.12
CA THR A 25 16.07 -21.59 11.64
C THR A 25 15.88 -22.83 12.52
N ARG A 26 15.38 -22.66 13.74
CA ARG A 26 15.12 -23.76 14.68
C ARG A 26 13.64 -24.14 14.62
N LYS A 27 13.37 -25.43 14.40
CA LYS A 27 12.02 -26.03 14.44
C LYS A 27 11.43 -26.14 15.86
N ILE A 28 12.07 -25.51 16.83
CA ILE A 28 11.68 -25.55 18.24
C ILE A 28 11.02 -24.20 18.50
N ASP A 29 9.75 -24.23 18.88
CA ASP A 29 9.06 -23.05 19.36
C ASP A 29 9.54 -22.76 20.78
N PHE A 30 10.59 -21.93 20.89
CA PHE A 30 11.12 -21.49 22.19
C PHE A 30 10.12 -20.63 22.96
N LEU A 31 9.04 -20.19 22.32
CA LEU A 31 8.14 -19.17 22.83
C LEU A 31 6.72 -19.70 23.15
N GLY A 32 6.47 -21.01 23.00
CA GLY A 32 5.26 -21.70 23.46
C GLY A 32 4.48 -22.43 22.35
N LYS A 33 3.60 -23.36 22.72
CA LYS A 33 2.72 -24.03 21.73
C LYS A 33 1.74 -23.00 21.12
N ASP A 34 1.32 -23.25 19.87
CA ASP A 34 0.27 -22.50 19.15
C ASP A 34 0.61 -21.07 18.68
N ARG A 35 1.88 -20.69 18.66
CA ARG A 35 2.31 -19.40 18.11
C ARG A 35 2.64 -19.43 16.61
N ALA A 36 2.69 -20.61 16.00
CA ALA A 36 3.05 -20.82 14.60
C ALA A 36 1.87 -21.40 13.81
N GLU A 37 1.44 -20.70 12.77
CA GLU A 37 0.42 -21.21 11.85
C GLU A 37 1.05 -21.96 10.67
N LYS A 38 0.68 -23.22 10.50
CA LYS A 38 1.18 -24.05 9.37
C LYS A 38 0.47 -23.73 8.06
N GLU A 39 -0.73 -23.16 8.13
CA GLU A 39 -1.51 -22.78 6.97
C GLU A 39 -1.06 -21.40 6.47
N TRP A 40 -0.56 -21.34 5.22
CA TRP A 40 -0.04 -20.12 4.64
C TRP A 40 -1.07 -18.97 4.62
N ALA A 41 -2.36 -19.29 4.45
CA ALA A 41 -3.45 -18.30 4.46
C ALA A 41 -3.68 -17.66 5.84
N LYS A 42 -3.23 -18.33 6.91
CA LYS A 42 -3.31 -17.86 8.30
C LYS A 42 -1.95 -17.49 8.87
N ALA A 43 -0.89 -17.49 8.06
CA ALA A 43 0.47 -17.24 8.51
C ALA A 43 0.61 -15.92 9.30
N TRP A 44 -0.18 -14.90 8.97
CA TRP A 44 -0.23 -13.61 9.68
C TRP A 44 -0.58 -13.70 11.17
N LYS A 45 -1.17 -14.82 11.64
CA LYS A 45 -1.38 -15.06 13.08
C LYS A 45 -0.13 -15.57 13.81
N SER A 46 0.96 -15.80 13.08
CA SER A 46 2.22 -16.27 13.66
C SER A 46 3.00 -15.10 14.26
N ASN A 47 3.36 -15.20 15.53
CA ASN A 47 3.95 -14.10 16.30
C ASN A 47 5.49 -14.05 16.23
N PHE A 48 6.12 -14.58 15.18
CA PHE A 48 7.58 -14.66 15.07
C PHE A 48 8.06 -14.81 13.62
N LEU A 49 7.27 -14.27 12.68
CA LEU A 49 7.67 -14.23 11.29
C LEU A 49 8.76 -13.19 11.09
N HIS A 50 9.93 -13.65 10.67
CA HIS A 50 11.10 -12.85 10.40
C HIS A 50 11.11 -12.40 8.93
N PRO A 51 11.08 -11.09 8.62
CA PRO A 51 11.13 -10.61 7.24
C PRO A 51 12.53 -10.75 6.65
N VAL A 52 12.59 -11.32 5.45
CA VAL A 52 13.81 -11.44 4.66
C VAL A 52 13.56 -10.90 3.26
N LEU A 53 14.38 -9.95 2.83
CA LEU A 53 14.35 -9.39 1.49
C LEU A 53 15.34 -10.14 0.60
N TYR A 54 14.84 -10.66 -0.52
CA TYR A 54 15.62 -11.29 -1.58
C TYR A 54 15.64 -10.36 -2.78
N TYR A 55 16.83 -9.96 -3.22
CA TYR A 55 16.98 -9.18 -4.45
C TYR A 55 17.47 -10.06 -5.60
N TYR A 56 16.71 -10.04 -6.69
CA TYR A 56 17.05 -10.69 -7.94
C TYR A 56 17.21 -9.63 -9.03
N GLN A 57 18.36 -9.61 -9.69
CA GLN A 57 18.55 -8.76 -10.87
C GLN A 57 17.70 -9.23 -12.05
N THR A 58 17.50 -10.55 -12.18
CA THR A 58 16.64 -11.20 -13.18
C THR A 58 15.77 -12.24 -12.49
N LEU A 59 14.56 -12.47 -13.01
CA LEU A 59 13.67 -13.47 -12.43
C LEU A 59 14.30 -14.87 -12.37
N PRO A 60 14.16 -15.60 -11.24
CA PRO A 60 14.59 -16.98 -11.17
C PRO A 60 13.85 -17.86 -12.19
N THR A 61 14.62 -18.66 -12.92
CA THR A 61 14.10 -19.60 -13.93
C THR A 61 13.48 -20.84 -13.26
N LYS A 62 12.75 -21.65 -14.04
CA LYS A 62 12.26 -22.97 -13.57
C LYS A 62 13.41 -23.87 -13.10
N LYS A 63 14.58 -23.77 -13.75
CA LYS A 63 15.77 -24.55 -13.42
C LYS A 63 16.33 -24.09 -12.06
N ASP A 64 16.44 -22.79 -11.83
CA ASP A 64 16.89 -22.23 -10.54
C ASP A 64 15.97 -22.65 -9.39
N MET A 65 14.66 -22.64 -9.62
CA MET A 65 13.68 -23.11 -8.64
C MET A 65 13.86 -24.60 -8.30
N LYS A 66 14.22 -25.43 -9.29
CA LYS A 66 14.46 -26.87 -9.12
C LYS A 66 15.77 -27.16 -8.37
N PHE A 67 16.82 -26.39 -8.64
CA PHE A 67 18.16 -26.58 -8.05
C PHE A 67 18.46 -25.62 -6.89
N ARG A 68 17.43 -25.03 -6.27
CA ARG A 68 17.62 -24.18 -5.09
C ARG A 68 18.30 -24.96 -3.96
N PRO A 69 19.13 -24.30 -3.12
CA PRO A 69 19.79 -24.96 -2.00
C PRO A 69 18.79 -25.69 -1.09
N LYS A 70 19.21 -26.85 -0.56
CA LYS A 70 18.36 -27.65 0.32
C LYS A 70 17.95 -26.83 1.55
N GLY A 71 16.64 -26.77 1.82
CA GLY A 71 16.07 -26.00 2.94
C GLY A 71 15.79 -24.53 2.64
N TRP A 72 16.15 -24.01 1.46
CA TRP A 72 15.84 -22.63 1.09
C TRP A 72 14.45 -22.52 0.43
N PRO A 73 13.66 -21.49 0.75
CA PRO A 73 12.34 -21.28 0.14
C PRO A 73 12.45 -20.79 -1.31
N LEU A 74 13.53 -20.08 -1.65
CA LEU A 74 13.79 -19.54 -2.98
C LEU A 74 15.25 -19.84 -3.41
N PRO A 75 15.57 -19.72 -4.71
CA PRO A 75 16.94 -19.81 -5.22
C PRO A 75 17.86 -18.77 -4.56
N LYS A 76 19.17 -18.92 -4.78
CA LYS A 76 20.15 -17.96 -4.23
C LYS A 76 19.93 -16.59 -4.90
N PRO A 77 19.65 -15.51 -4.13
CA PRO A 77 19.50 -14.17 -4.69
C PRO A 77 20.87 -13.53 -4.95
N LYS A 78 20.86 -12.39 -5.66
CA LYS A 78 22.05 -11.54 -5.81
C LYS A 78 22.42 -10.87 -4.49
N ALA A 79 21.41 -10.45 -3.72
CA ALA A 79 21.58 -9.92 -2.38
C ALA A 79 20.44 -10.39 -1.47
N ILE A 80 20.75 -10.54 -0.17
CA ILE A 80 19.80 -10.91 0.86
C ILE A 80 19.93 -9.95 2.03
N HIS A 81 18.81 -9.47 2.57
CA HIS A 81 18.78 -8.62 3.74
C HIS A 81 17.79 -9.18 4.77
N HIS A 82 18.28 -9.45 5.97
CA HIS A 82 17.47 -9.90 7.10
C HIS A 82 17.04 -8.67 7.89
N ILE A 83 15.74 -8.40 7.93
CA ILE A 83 15.19 -7.32 8.76
C ILE A 83 15.08 -7.88 10.17
N ILE A 84 15.90 -7.39 11.10
CA ILE A 84 15.84 -7.82 12.49
C ILE A 84 14.50 -7.37 13.06
N GLU A 85 13.80 -8.31 13.71
CA GLU A 85 12.59 -8.01 14.46
C GLU A 85 12.92 -6.94 15.52
N ASN A 86 12.31 -5.78 15.40
CA ASN A 86 12.28 -4.80 16.48
C ASN A 86 10.97 -4.99 17.25
N PHE A 87 10.99 -4.82 18.57
CA PHE A 87 9.84 -5.01 19.47
C PHE A 87 8.59 -4.20 19.09
N PHE A 88 8.75 -3.18 18.23
CA PHE A 88 7.67 -2.31 17.76
C PHE A 88 7.10 -2.68 16.37
N THR A 89 7.72 -3.62 15.66
CA THR A 89 7.25 -4.05 14.32
C THR A 89 6.42 -5.32 14.44
N GLU A 90 5.12 -5.14 14.59
CA GLU A 90 4.17 -6.26 14.61
C GLU A 90 3.73 -6.62 13.19
N TRP A 91 3.66 -7.92 12.90
CA TRP A 91 3.23 -8.45 11.60
C TRP A 91 1.86 -9.13 11.70
N HIS A 92 1.01 -8.68 12.65
CA HIS A 92 -0.23 -9.34 13.07
C HIS A 92 -1.43 -9.17 12.12
N ALA A 93 -1.23 -8.71 10.88
CA ALA A 93 -2.30 -8.64 9.90
C ALA A 93 -1.81 -8.80 8.45
N PRO A 94 -2.69 -9.24 7.53
CA PRO A 94 -2.32 -9.59 6.16
C PRO A 94 -1.61 -8.49 5.37
N LYS A 95 -1.83 -7.20 5.69
CA LYS A 95 -1.28 -6.06 4.95
C LYS A 95 -0.36 -5.15 5.78
N ILE A 96 -0.20 -5.39 7.09
CA ILE A 96 0.63 -4.51 7.94
C ILE A 96 2.08 -4.50 7.45
N HIS A 97 2.55 -5.61 6.88
CA HIS A 97 3.90 -5.76 6.34
C HIS A 97 4.33 -4.67 5.33
N ILE A 98 3.36 -4.06 4.63
CA ILE A 98 3.62 -3.02 3.63
C ILE A 98 4.15 -1.74 4.30
N GLN A 99 3.68 -1.40 5.51
CA GLN A 99 4.05 -0.15 6.18
C GLN A 99 5.52 -0.14 6.62
N PRO A 100 6.03 -1.15 7.38
CA PRO A 100 7.44 -1.22 7.73
C PRO A 100 8.35 -1.30 6.49
N LEU A 101 7.95 -2.07 5.47
CA LEU A 101 8.71 -2.15 4.22
C LEU A 101 8.83 -0.80 3.55
N ARG A 102 7.71 -0.07 3.40
CA ARG A 102 7.73 1.26 2.81
C ARG A 102 8.62 2.19 3.62
N ARG A 103 8.50 2.22 4.94
CA ARG A 103 9.34 3.06 5.81
C ARG A 103 10.83 2.73 5.68
N PHE A 104 11.17 1.45 5.63
CA PHE A 104 12.54 1.01 5.39
C PHE A 104 13.08 1.52 4.05
N LEU A 105 12.31 1.36 2.96
CA LEU A 105 12.71 1.82 1.63
C LEU A 105 12.81 3.34 1.54
N GLU A 106 11.85 4.07 2.11
CA GLU A 106 11.86 5.53 2.20
C GLU A 106 13.12 6.03 2.92
N HIS A 107 13.51 5.35 4.02
CA HIS A 107 14.73 5.67 4.76
C HIS A 107 15.99 5.41 3.92
N CYS A 108 16.08 4.26 3.25
CA CYS A 108 17.24 3.93 2.41
C CYS A 108 17.37 4.87 1.20
N MET A 109 16.25 5.24 0.58
CA MET A 109 16.23 6.07 -0.62
C MET A 109 16.15 7.57 -0.33
N GLN A 110 15.92 7.95 0.92
CA GLN A 110 15.70 9.34 1.36
C GLN A 110 14.62 10.05 0.52
N THR A 111 13.54 9.33 0.20
CA THR A 111 12.41 9.86 -0.58
C THR A 111 11.10 9.29 -0.06
N ASP A 112 10.03 10.08 -0.18
CA ASP A 112 8.67 9.63 0.06
C ASP A 112 8.20 8.70 -1.07
N LEU A 113 7.68 7.52 -0.71
CA LEU A 113 7.20 6.50 -1.65
C LEU A 113 5.68 6.34 -1.61
N ARG A 114 4.96 7.27 -0.96
CA ARG A 114 3.50 7.29 -0.94
C ARG A 114 2.92 7.67 -2.30
N ALA A 115 1.70 7.19 -2.55
CA ALA A 115 0.87 7.67 -3.64
C ALA A 115 0.06 8.89 -3.18
N PHE A 116 -0.11 9.86 -4.08
CA PHE A 116 -0.79 11.12 -3.82
C PHE A 116 -1.89 11.37 -4.86
N TYR A 117 -2.92 12.12 -4.48
CA TYR A 117 -3.95 12.56 -5.42
C TYR A 117 -3.39 13.64 -6.37
N ALA A 118 -4.04 13.83 -7.52
CA ALA A 118 -3.59 14.77 -8.54
C ALA A 118 -3.55 16.21 -8.01
N GLU A 119 -4.52 16.60 -7.18
CA GLU A 119 -4.62 17.90 -6.53
C GLU A 119 -3.45 18.12 -5.57
N SER A 120 -3.08 17.09 -4.80
CA SER A 120 -1.92 17.14 -3.92
C SER A 120 -0.62 17.29 -4.72
N CYS A 121 -0.48 16.52 -5.81
CA CYS A 121 0.66 16.63 -6.70
C CYS A 121 0.76 18.01 -7.38
N PHE A 122 -0.36 18.59 -7.81
CA PHE A 122 -0.41 19.94 -8.36
C PHE A 122 0.07 20.97 -7.33
N SER A 123 -0.49 20.95 -6.13
CA SER A 123 -0.07 21.84 -5.03
C SER A 123 1.41 21.67 -4.69
N SER A 124 1.90 20.43 -4.54
CA SER A 124 3.31 20.17 -4.27
C SER A 124 4.23 20.63 -5.40
N SER A 125 3.79 20.54 -6.66
CA SER A 125 4.59 20.98 -7.82
C SER A 125 4.73 22.51 -7.88
N LEU A 126 3.78 23.25 -7.31
CA LEU A 126 3.84 24.71 -7.21
C LEU A 126 4.58 25.21 -5.97
N THR A 127 4.60 24.43 -4.89
CA THR A 127 5.10 24.87 -3.58
C THR A 127 6.48 24.32 -3.22
N HIS A 128 6.94 23.26 -3.89
CA HIS A 128 8.21 22.59 -3.58
C HIS A 128 9.11 22.50 -4.82
N CYS A 129 10.41 22.75 -4.67
CA CYS A 129 11.38 22.60 -5.75
C CYS A 129 11.50 21.16 -6.27
N LYS A 130 11.21 20.17 -5.42
CA LYS A 130 11.20 18.74 -5.74
C LYS A 130 9.96 18.09 -5.12
N PRO A 131 8.85 17.92 -5.87
CA PRO A 131 7.67 17.24 -5.36
C PRO A 131 7.97 15.74 -5.13
N PRO A 132 7.11 14.99 -4.40
CA PRO A 132 7.31 13.56 -4.17
C PRO A 132 7.53 12.76 -5.47
N LEU A 133 8.33 11.69 -5.42
CA LEU A 133 8.70 10.89 -6.60
C LEU A 133 7.48 10.41 -7.39
N PHE A 134 6.42 10.01 -6.68
CA PHE A 134 5.15 9.62 -7.30
C PHE A 134 4.56 10.72 -8.20
N CYS A 135 4.61 11.98 -7.76
CA CYS A 135 4.11 13.12 -8.53
C CYS A 135 5.00 13.41 -9.75
N GLN A 136 6.32 13.23 -9.62
CA GLN A 136 7.24 13.40 -10.74
C GLN A 136 7.02 12.35 -11.83
N GLU A 137 6.93 11.07 -11.45
CA GLU A 137 6.84 9.96 -12.39
C GLU A 137 5.43 9.75 -12.95
N GLY A 138 4.40 10.13 -12.18
CA GLY A 138 2.99 9.99 -12.55
C GLY A 138 2.40 11.29 -13.11
N TYR A 139 2.19 12.27 -12.23
CA TYR A 139 1.45 13.51 -12.55
C TYR A 139 2.19 14.37 -13.59
N LEU A 140 3.46 14.70 -13.36
CA LEU A 140 4.24 15.59 -14.23
C LEU A 140 4.60 14.95 -15.58
N LYS A 141 4.72 13.63 -15.65
CA LYS A 141 4.92 12.89 -16.92
C LYS A 141 3.61 12.54 -17.62
N HIS A 142 2.47 13.02 -17.12
CA HIS A 142 1.14 12.71 -17.64
C HIS A 142 0.84 11.20 -17.73
N HIS A 143 1.48 10.38 -16.90
CA HIS A 143 1.24 8.94 -16.77
C HIS A 143 0.08 8.62 -15.81
N GLY A 144 -0.73 9.62 -15.46
CA GLY A 144 -1.95 9.44 -14.68
C GLY A 144 -3.00 8.62 -15.43
N VAL A 145 -3.99 8.10 -14.70
CA VAL A 145 -5.13 7.39 -15.30
C VAL A 145 -5.85 8.35 -16.26
N THR A 146 -5.65 8.19 -17.56
CA THR A 146 -6.52 8.81 -18.56
C THR A 146 -7.93 8.32 -18.26
N ARG A 147 -8.81 9.25 -17.86
CA ARG A 147 -10.23 8.97 -17.73
C ARG A 147 -10.70 8.43 -19.09
N ARG A 148 -10.90 7.10 -19.21
CA ARG A 148 -11.74 6.60 -20.29
C ARG A 148 -13.11 7.21 -20.05
N ILE A 149 -13.48 8.17 -20.88
CA ILE A 149 -14.88 8.57 -21.02
C ILE A 149 -15.55 7.41 -21.78
N GLN A 150 -15.72 6.29 -21.10
CA GLN A 150 -16.79 5.36 -21.47
C GLN A 150 -18.00 5.83 -20.66
N PRO A 151 -19.15 6.07 -21.31
CA PRO A 151 -20.38 6.33 -20.59
C PRO A 151 -20.60 5.16 -19.64
N TRP A 152 -20.63 5.44 -18.34
CA TRP A 152 -21.10 4.49 -17.35
C TRP A 152 -22.55 4.16 -17.75
N ARG A 153 -22.77 3.01 -18.38
CA ARG A 153 -24.09 2.39 -18.35
C ARG A 153 -24.21 1.79 -16.97
N ASP A 154 -25.13 2.34 -16.21
CA ASP A 154 -25.54 1.82 -14.91
C ASP A 154 -25.80 0.32 -15.00
N SER A 155 -24.98 -0.44 -14.29
CA SER A 155 -25.33 -1.79 -13.86
C SER A 155 -24.99 -1.88 -12.38
N TYR A 156 -25.77 -1.17 -11.59
CA TYR A 156 -25.97 -1.47 -10.17
C TYR A 156 -27.29 -2.24 -10.05
N ASP A 157 -27.20 -3.52 -9.71
CA ASP A 157 -28.31 -4.27 -9.14
C ASP A 157 -28.53 -3.76 -7.70
N PRO A 158 -29.67 -3.16 -7.36
CA PRO A 158 -29.94 -2.78 -5.99
C PRO A 158 -30.40 -4.02 -5.20
N VAL A 159 -29.57 -4.47 -4.25
CA VAL A 159 -30.05 -5.30 -3.14
C VAL A 159 -31.01 -4.44 -2.32
N ILE A 160 -32.31 -4.73 -2.45
CA ILE A 160 -33.39 -4.11 -1.68
C ILE A 160 -33.20 -4.49 -0.20
N MET A 161 -32.72 -3.54 0.61
CA MET A 161 -32.96 -3.57 2.06
C MET A 161 -34.16 -2.69 2.38
N THR A 162 -35.31 -3.32 2.58
CA THR A 162 -36.53 -2.69 3.10
C THR A 162 -36.28 -2.19 4.52
N PHE A 163 -36.21 -0.87 4.70
CA PHE A 163 -36.46 -0.22 5.99
C PHE A 163 -37.89 0.30 6.02
N LYS A 164 -38.65 -0.13 7.03
CA LYS A 164 -40.04 0.28 7.26
C LYS A 164 -40.12 1.80 7.51
N GLN A 165 -40.99 2.46 6.77
CA GLN A 165 -41.41 3.85 6.98
C GLN A 165 -42.17 3.98 8.31
N GLY A 166 -41.73 4.95 9.11
CA GLY A 166 -42.55 5.65 10.09
C GLY A 166 -42.47 7.15 9.76
N ALA A 167 -43.59 7.74 9.41
CA ALA A 167 -43.82 9.19 9.32
C ALA A 167 -43.54 9.85 10.69
N SER A 168 -43.19 11.12 10.88
CA SER A 168 -43.19 12.38 10.13
C SER A 168 -42.59 13.45 11.07
N GLN A 169 -41.98 14.51 10.54
CA GLN A 169 -42.02 15.93 10.99
C GLN A 169 -40.68 16.68 10.87
N ASP A 170 -40.74 17.71 10.04
CA ASP A 170 -40.16 19.06 10.18
C ASP A 170 -38.66 19.36 10.02
N ALA A 171 -38.46 20.33 9.10
CA ALA A 171 -37.54 21.47 9.13
C ALA A 171 -36.03 21.26 8.95
N SER A 172 -35.55 21.73 7.78
CA SER A 172 -34.46 22.71 7.64
C SER A 172 -33.53 22.89 8.86
N GLU A 173 -32.41 22.18 8.89
CA GLU A 173 -31.26 22.58 9.70
C GLU A 173 -29.97 22.33 8.90
N ALA A 174 -29.35 23.43 8.47
CA ALA A 174 -28.00 23.41 7.92
C ALA A 174 -27.04 22.99 9.03
N ASP A 175 -26.19 22.00 8.72
CA ASP A 175 -25.28 21.35 9.65
C ASP A 175 -24.23 22.34 10.23
N SER A 176 -24.60 22.95 11.36
CA SER A 176 -23.79 23.93 12.10
C SER A 176 -22.51 23.35 12.70
N THR A 177 -22.37 22.02 12.66
CA THR A 177 -21.23 21.28 13.20
C THR A 177 -19.99 21.44 12.31
N PHE A 178 -20.19 21.48 11.00
CA PHE A 178 -19.10 21.64 10.03
C PHE A 178 -18.49 23.05 10.07
N SER A 179 -19.34 24.08 10.19
CA SER A 179 -18.89 25.47 10.26
C SER A 179 -18.07 25.78 11.52
N LYS A 180 -18.39 25.14 12.66
CA LYS A 180 -17.61 25.30 13.90
C LYS A 180 -16.20 24.72 13.81
N TYR A 181 -16.05 23.61 13.10
CA TYR A 181 -14.75 22.97 12.90
C TYR A 181 -13.79 23.82 12.07
N LEU A 182 -14.32 24.51 11.05
CA LEU A 182 -13.52 25.36 10.17
C LEU A 182 -13.06 26.67 10.84
N ALA A 183 -13.89 27.27 11.70
CA ALA A 183 -13.53 28.45 12.47
C ALA A 183 -12.41 28.17 13.50
N GLN A 184 -12.43 26.98 14.11
CA GLN A 184 -11.41 26.58 15.09
C GLN A 184 -10.04 26.28 14.45
N ALA A 185 -10.00 26.01 13.15
CA ALA A 185 -8.77 25.78 12.38
C ALA A 185 -8.11 27.07 11.83
N GLY A 186 -8.62 28.26 12.18
CA GLY A 186 -8.02 29.55 11.82
C GLY A 186 -8.08 29.89 10.32
N MET A 187 -8.89 29.18 9.52
CA MET A 187 -9.06 29.46 8.10
C MET A 187 -10.25 30.38 7.86
N LEU A 188 -9.97 31.67 7.66
CA LEU A 188 -10.96 32.62 7.15
C LEU A 188 -11.00 32.55 5.62
N PHE A 189 -12.08 31.99 5.07
CA PHE A 189 -12.42 32.18 3.66
C PHE A 189 -13.09 33.54 3.50
N SER A 190 -12.44 34.47 2.80
CA SER A 190 -13.10 35.63 2.23
C SER A 190 -13.81 35.19 0.95
N SER A 191 -15.14 35.16 0.98
CA SER A 191 -15.97 35.04 -0.22
C SER A 191 -16.08 36.42 -0.88
N GLY A 192 -15.40 36.61 -2.00
CA GLY A 192 -15.46 37.88 -2.73
C GLY A 192 -14.61 37.93 -3.99
N LEU A 193 -14.90 37.06 -4.97
CA LEU A 193 -14.54 37.34 -6.36
C LEU A 193 -15.40 38.51 -6.83
N LYS A 194 -14.82 39.71 -6.89
CA LYS A 194 -15.35 40.79 -7.72
C LYS A 194 -14.36 41.03 -8.86
N LEU A 195 -14.72 40.52 -10.03
CA LEU A 195 -14.14 40.97 -11.30
C LEU A 195 -14.52 42.45 -11.48
N GLU A 196 -13.55 43.31 -11.66
CA GLU A 196 -13.72 44.61 -12.32
C GLU A 196 -12.70 44.64 -13.47
N LEU A 197 -13.17 45.06 -14.65
CA LEU A 197 -12.40 45.18 -15.90
C LEU A 197 -11.28 46.22 -15.80
#